data_AF-A0A836SRX6-F1
#
_entry.id   AF-A0A836SRX6-F1
#
_cell.length_a   1.000
_cell.length_b   1.000
_cell.length_c   1.000
_cell.angle_alpha   90.00
_cell.angle_beta   90.00
_cell.angle_gamma   90.00
#
_symmetry.space_group_name_H-M   'P 1'
#
loop_
_entity.id
_entity.type
_entity.pdbx_description
1 polymer ?
#
loop_
_entity_poly.entity_id
_entity_poly.type
_entity_poly.pdbx_seq_one_letter_code
_entity_poly.pdbx_strand_id
1 'polypeptide(L)'
;MAILLFLLQFTGGELDFIDTGLDLLDLTRHDLSYGKRWPREDSFRLKVVNRLMDNPLDIPAYANGVVGKLSQQGFIRELSKEIDLNIKRSRRSKLSSWREAQEKLIRSLNHGDSLILDAFAGLTQSEMESLLVQIPILWADEDDFLDDTLKIVLVRGQDVDTNFEWQALDFLRVAQKVRLEAIIQSGAEVYRLIPDLVSSITQVGKDSLPLVIECDYGKIIIGSYGNDVYLEGDVIIDPGGDDHYGGTAGQGFRRIGLIVDIGGDDTYSSDLIIGPGAGVCGVGILYDGGGNDCYISSHYTQGAGLFGLGILIDLSGDDNYTSGFFGQGAGNFGIGILIDRDGNDIYRTACNGQGFGSVRGLGILADSSGNDLYFAGGEYKHHPLLPDNYRSFGQGFAIGWRPFASGGIGILFDRSGNDVYLSEVYGQGASYWFSIGGLIDKAGNDRYLGVEYAQGAGIHYSIGFLEDDQGSDFYYSTYGPAQGEGHDLSVGILVDRMGDDSYITSGGQGIGLFNSVGILIDGDGDDHYSTYEKDLGQGSANWRRGFGGVGL
;
A
#
# COMPACT_ATOMS: atom_id res chain seq x y z
N MET A 1 18.25 7.29 11.21
CA MET A 1 19.45 7.17 10.34
C MET A 1 18.96 7.01 8.91
N ALA A 2 19.63 7.55 7.87
CA ALA A 2 19.10 7.44 6.50
C ALA A 2 19.20 5.97 6.03
N ILE A 3 18.08 5.39 5.57
CA ILE A 3 18.08 4.13 4.81
C ILE A 3 18.91 4.40 3.56
N LEU A 4 20.12 3.85 3.50
CA LEU A 4 20.95 3.92 2.31
C LEU A 4 20.47 2.81 1.36
N LEU A 5 19.35 3.04 0.67
CA LEU A 5 18.92 2.19 -0.43
C LEU A 5 19.87 2.46 -1.61
N PHE A 6 20.72 1.49 -1.93
CA PHE A 6 21.32 1.45 -3.26
C PHE A 6 20.18 1.21 -4.25
N LEU A 7 20.03 2.09 -5.24
CA LEU A 7 19.08 1.88 -6.33
C LEU A 7 19.55 0.64 -7.10
N LEU A 8 18.93 -0.50 -6.81
CA LEU A 8 19.19 -1.75 -7.51
C LEU A 8 18.43 -1.71 -8.84
N GLN A 9 19.19 -1.58 -9.92
CA GLN A 9 18.75 -1.90 -11.28
C GLN A 9 19.11 -3.36 -11.55
N PHE A 10 18.64 -3.93 -12.66
CA PHE A 10 19.27 -5.15 -13.14
C PHE A 10 20.79 -4.95 -13.22
N THR A 11 21.55 -5.86 -12.63
CA THR A 11 23.01 -5.84 -12.71
C THR A 11 23.45 -6.06 -14.16
N GLY A 12 24.70 -5.71 -14.46
CA GLY A 12 25.26 -5.99 -15.79
C GLY A 12 25.21 -7.48 -16.15
N GLY A 13 25.43 -8.36 -15.16
CA GLY A 13 25.35 -9.80 -15.34
C GLY A 13 23.93 -10.31 -15.59
N GLU A 14 22.94 -9.82 -14.82
CA GLU A 14 21.52 -10.16 -15.02
C GLU A 14 21.06 -9.77 -16.43
N LEU A 15 21.46 -8.58 -16.90
CA LEU A 15 21.15 -8.12 -18.26
C LEU A 15 21.80 -8.99 -19.35
N ASP A 16 23.03 -9.47 -19.13
CA ASP A 16 23.72 -10.37 -20.07
C ASP A 16 23.03 -11.74 -20.16
N PHE A 17 22.47 -12.25 -19.05
CA PHE A 17 21.66 -13.48 -19.05
C PHE A 17 20.33 -13.30 -19.79
N ILE A 18 19.63 -12.18 -19.56
CA ILE A 18 18.41 -11.84 -20.31
C ILE A 18 18.69 -11.79 -21.81
N ASP A 19 19.77 -11.10 -22.22
CA ASP A 19 20.16 -11.01 -23.63
C ASP A 19 20.47 -12.38 -24.22
N THR A 20 21.17 -13.24 -23.47
CA THR A 20 21.46 -14.61 -23.89
C THR A 20 20.18 -15.43 -24.06
N GLY A 21 19.23 -15.33 -23.13
CA GLY A 21 17.94 -16.02 -23.22
C GLY A 21 17.10 -15.55 -24.41
N LEU A 22 17.07 -14.25 -24.66
CA LEU A 22 16.39 -13.66 -25.82
C LEU A 22 17.03 -14.10 -27.14
N ASP A 23 18.36 -14.08 -27.23
CA ASP A 23 19.10 -14.51 -28.42
C ASP A 23 18.82 -15.98 -28.77
N LEU A 24 18.66 -16.85 -27.77
CA LEU A 24 18.28 -18.26 -27.98
C LEU A 24 16.87 -18.42 -28.58
N LEU A 25 16.00 -17.44 -28.36
CA LEU A 25 14.64 -17.38 -28.90
C LEU A 25 14.55 -16.59 -30.23
N ASP A 26 15.69 -16.12 -30.77
CA ASP A 26 15.75 -15.20 -31.92
C ASP A 26 14.97 -13.89 -31.66
N LEU A 27 15.03 -13.41 -30.41
CA LEU A 27 14.41 -12.20 -29.91
C LEU A 27 15.45 -11.18 -29.45
N THR A 28 15.02 -9.95 -29.25
CA THR A 28 15.80 -8.85 -28.70
C THR A 28 15.05 -8.21 -27.53
N ARG A 29 15.72 -7.34 -26.76
CA ARG A 29 15.04 -6.57 -25.68
C ARG A 29 13.82 -5.77 -26.17
N HIS A 30 13.80 -5.38 -27.45
CA HIS A 30 12.65 -4.70 -28.05
C HIS A 30 11.40 -5.60 -28.09
N ASP A 31 11.57 -6.91 -28.17
CA ASP A 31 10.45 -7.85 -28.22
C ASP A 31 9.77 -8.02 -26.86
N LEU A 32 10.42 -7.64 -25.75
CA LEU A 32 9.81 -7.56 -24.43
C LEU A 32 8.78 -6.42 -24.31
N SER A 33 8.86 -5.39 -25.16
CA SER A 33 7.88 -4.30 -25.13
C SER A 33 6.55 -4.70 -25.77
N TYR A 34 6.60 -5.43 -26.90
CA TYR A 34 5.51 -5.90 -27.77
C TYR A 34 4.21 -5.04 -27.83
N GLY A 35 3.19 -5.50 -28.56
CA GLY A 35 1.96 -4.75 -28.81
C GLY A 35 0.99 -4.68 -27.62
N LYS A 36 1.38 -4.11 -26.47
CA LYS A 36 0.57 -4.07 -25.22
C LYS A 36 -0.62 -3.10 -25.24
N ARG A 37 -0.80 -2.30 -26.30
CA ARG A 37 -1.74 -1.14 -26.33
C ARG A 37 -3.04 -1.41 -27.09
N TRP A 38 -3.87 -2.33 -26.60
CA TRP A 38 -5.14 -2.70 -27.26
C TRP A 38 -6.38 -2.04 -26.65
N PRO A 39 -6.49 -1.83 -25.31
CA PRO A 39 -7.59 -1.10 -24.71
C PRO A 39 -7.42 0.41 -24.86
N ARG A 40 -8.52 1.14 -25.11
CA ARG A 40 -8.51 2.61 -25.05
C ARG A 40 -7.97 3.08 -23.69
N GLU A 41 -7.18 4.13 -23.71
CA GLU A 41 -6.69 4.78 -22.50
C GLU A 41 -7.86 5.47 -21.79
N ASP A 42 -8.06 5.12 -20.51
CA ASP A 42 -8.98 5.80 -19.63
C ASP A 42 -8.27 6.95 -18.90
N SER A 43 -9.04 7.82 -18.24
CA SER A 43 -8.55 9.03 -17.56
C SER A 43 -7.70 8.78 -16.30
N PHE A 44 -7.61 7.53 -15.86
CA PHE A 44 -6.92 7.12 -14.63
C PHE A 44 -5.61 6.39 -14.90
N ARG A 45 -5.29 6.06 -16.17
CA ARG A 45 -4.03 5.41 -16.52
C ARG A 45 -2.83 6.26 -16.12
N LEU A 46 -2.03 5.73 -15.20
CA LEU A 46 -0.81 6.39 -14.74
C LEU A 46 0.25 6.36 -15.84
N LYS A 47 0.98 7.47 -16.01
CA LYS A 47 2.05 7.55 -17.03
C LYS A 47 3.13 6.49 -16.83
N VAL A 48 3.42 6.14 -15.59
CA VAL A 48 4.44 5.16 -15.24
C VAL A 48 4.07 3.74 -15.68
N VAL A 49 2.78 3.37 -15.63
CA VAL A 49 2.30 2.08 -16.14
C VAL A 49 2.62 1.95 -17.63
N ASN A 50 2.31 2.98 -18.43
CA ASN A 50 2.65 2.98 -19.86
C ASN A 50 4.16 2.82 -20.09
N ARG A 51 4.98 3.60 -19.35
CA ARG A 51 6.44 3.56 -19.47
C ARG A 51 7.00 2.16 -19.19
N LEU A 52 6.57 1.53 -18.11
CA LEU A 52 7.09 0.22 -17.67
C LEU A 52 6.53 -0.94 -18.50
N MET A 53 5.29 -0.83 -18.98
CA MET A 53 4.77 -1.77 -19.97
C MET A 53 5.61 -1.72 -21.24
N ASP A 54 5.99 -0.54 -21.72
CA ASP A 54 6.87 -0.42 -22.89
C ASP A 54 8.33 -0.79 -22.59
N ASN A 55 8.77 -0.73 -21.33
CA ASN A 55 10.16 -1.01 -20.93
C ASN A 55 10.19 -1.89 -19.66
N PRO A 56 9.87 -3.20 -19.77
CA PRO A 56 9.79 -4.09 -18.61
C PRO A 56 11.08 -4.13 -17.78
N LEU A 57 12.24 -4.00 -18.43
CA LEU A 57 13.52 -4.08 -17.73
C LEU A 57 13.80 -2.87 -16.81
N ASP A 58 12.99 -1.82 -16.85
CA ASP A 58 13.09 -0.68 -15.93
C ASP A 58 12.36 -0.93 -14.59
N ILE A 59 11.61 -2.03 -14.46
CA ILE A 59 10.75 -2.31 -13.30
C ILE A 59 11.53 -2.40 -11.98
N PRO A 60 12.64 -3.17 -11.85
CA PRO A 60 13.37 -3.24 -10.58
C PRO A 60 13.91 -1.88 -10.13
N ALA A 61 14.51 -1.12 -11.06
CA ALA A 61 15.03 0.20 -10.81
C ALA A 61 13.92 1.18 -10.35
N TYR A 62 12.74 1.05 -10.93
CA TYR A 62 11.58 1.83 -10.56
C TYR A 62 11.09 1.49 -9.15
N ALA A 63 10.88 0.20 -8.85
CA ALA A 63 10.30 -0.26 -7.59
C ALA A 63 11.21 0.11 -6.40
N ASN A 64 12.52 -0.19 -6.50
CA ASN A 64 13.53 0.27 -5.53
C ASN A 64 13.57 1.80 -5.42
N GLY A 65 13.36 2.52 -6.54
CA GLY A 65 13.28 3.97 -6.55
C GLY A 65 12.04 4.55 -5.86
N VAL A 66 10.93 3.82 -5.80
CA VAL A 66 9.75 4.19 -5.00
C VAL A 66 10.06 4.04 -3.52
N VAL A 67 10.59 2.88 -3.10
CA VAL A 67 11.00 2.64 -1.71
C VAL A 67 12.06 3.66 -1.25
N GLY A 68 13.07 3.93 -2.09
CA GLY A 68 14.10 4.93 -1.82
C GLY A 68 13.58 6.34 -1.55
N LYS A 69 12.39 6.71 -2.04
CA LYS A 69 11.78 8.01 -1.75
C LYS A 69 11.37 8.15 -0.29
N LEU A 70 11.03 7.06 0.41
CA LEU A 70 10.62 7.08 1.82
C LEU A 70 11.70 7.69 2.74
N SER A 71 12.97 7.56 2.36
CA SER A 71 14.10 8.16 3.10
C SER A 71 14.22 9.69 2.95
N GLN A 72 13.48 10.31 2.03
CA GLN A 72 13.62 11.72 1.70
C GLN A 72 12.76 12.61 2.60
N GLN A 73 13.28 13.77 3.02
CA GLN A 73 12.54 14.73 3.89
C GLN A 73 11.20 15.22 3.32
N GLY A 74 10.94 15.03 2.03
CA GLY A 74 9.70 15.42 1.35
C GLY A 74 9.04 14.26 0.63
N PHE A 75 9.18 13.03 1.13
CA PHE A 75 8.74 11.82 0.44
C PHE A 75 7.29 11.89 -0.03
N ILE A 76 6.35 12.47 0.74
CA ILE A 76 4.93 12.62 0.35
C ILE A 76 4.80 13.31 -1.02
N ARG A 77 5.60 14.35 -1.28
CA ARG A 77 5.61 15.07 -2.57
C ARG A 77 6.23 14.26 -3.69
N GLU A 78 7.23 13.43 -3.39
CA GLU A 78 7.88 12.60 -4.39
C GLU A 78 7.00 11.41 -4.75
N LEU A 79 6.37 10.77 -3.75
CA LEU A 79 5.38 9.71 -3.91
C LEU A 79 4.10 10.19 -4.62
N SER A 80 3.66 11.44 -4.40
CA SER A 80 2.48 11.96 -5.11
C SER A 80 2.65 11.96 -6.63
N LYS A 81 3.89 12.09 -7.12
CA LYS A 81 4.17 12.08 -8.56
C LYS A 81 3.96 10.71 -9.19
N GLU A 82 4.04 9.64 -8.41
CA GLU A 82 3.82 8.26 -8.90
C GLU A 82 2.37 8.04 -9.34
N ILE A 83 1.44 8.75 -8.69
CA ILE A 83 0.02 8.79 -9.07
C ILE A 83 -0.34 10.04 -9.89
N ASP A 84 0.65 10.61 -10.59
CA ASP A 84 0.53 11.76 -11.49
C ASP A 84 0.07 13.08 -10.82
N LEU A 85 0.21 13.20 -9.50
CA LEU A 85 -0.16 14.38 -8.72
C LEU A 85 1.04 15.28 -8.42
N ASN A 86 0.82 16.59 -8.49
CA ASN A 86 1.85 17.60 -8.25
C ASN A 86 1.48 18.53 -7.10
N ILE A 87 2.05 18.28 -5.93
CA ILE A 87 1.90 19.17 -4.76
C ILE A 87 3.04 20.18 -4.65
N LYS A 88 2.79 21.28 -3.95
CA LYS A 88 3.79 22.33 -3.72
C LYS A 88 4.83 21.85 -2.72
N ARG A 89 6.07 22.32 -2.89
CA ARG A 89 7.11 22.06 -1.91
C ARG A 89 6.76 22.76 -0.60
N SER A 90 6.61 21.99 0.47
CA SER A 90 6.52 22.54 1.82
C SER A 90 7.93 22.80 2.37
N ARG A 91 8.21 24.03 2.84
CA ARG A 91 9.51 24.38 3.43
C ARG A 91 9.44 24.15 4.94
N ARG A 92 10.36 23.35 5.47
CA ARG A 92 10.57 23.23 6.91
C ARG A 92 11.57 24.28 7.38
N SER A 93 11.21 25.03 8.42
CA SER A 93 12.11 25.80 9.26
C SER A 93 12.10 25.15 10.63
N LYS A 94 13.27 24.77 11.15
CA LYS A 94 13.38 24.18 12.50
C LYS A 94 12.75 25.12 13.52
N LEU A 95 11.84 24.59 14.33
CA LEU A 95 11.20 25.33 15.42
C LEU A 95 11.98 25.07 16.71
N SER A 96 12.06 26.08 17.58
CA SER A 96 12.98 26.05 18.72
C SER A 96 12.29 25.84 20.07
N SER A 97 10.98 26.10 20.15
CA SER A 97 10.20 25.95 21.37
C SER A 97 8.86 25.26 21.14
N TRP A 98 8.33 24.61 22.18
CA TRP A 98 6.98 24.02 22.19
C TRP A 98 5.91 25.02 21.73
N ARG A 99 5.98 26.26 22.22
CA ARG A 99 5.03 27.32 21.85
C ARG A 99 5.05 27.63 20.36
N GLU A 100 6.24 27.73 19.76
CA GLU A 100 6.36 27.94 18.31
C GLU A 100 5.81 26.75 17.52
N ALA A 101 6.07 25.52 17.98
CA ALA A 101 5.55 24.29 17.38
C ALA A 101 4.03 24.24 17.43
N GLN A 102 3.43 24.50 18.59
CA GLN A 102 1.98 24.57 18.82
C GLN A 102 1.32 25.65 17.93
N GLU A 103 1.84 26.89 17.92
CA GLU A 103 1.29 27.97 17.09
C GLU A 103 1.41 27.68 15.59
N LYS A 104 2.45 26.94 15.17
CA LYS A 104 2.61 26.53 13.77
C LYS A 104 1.71 25.36 13.41
N LEU A 105 1.49 24.43 14.34
CA LEU A 105 0.58 23.30 14.20
C LEU A 105 -0.86 23.81 13.99
N ILE A 106 -1.40 24.62 14.90
CA ILE A 106 -2.77 25.17 14.79
C ILE A 106 -2.98 25.91 13.45
N ARG A 107 -2.00 26.70 13.00
CA ARG A 107 -2.08 27.37 11.70
C ARG A 107 -2.06 26.40 10.53
N SER A 108 -1.29 25.32 10.61
CA SER A 108 -1.19 24.32 9.54
C SER A 108 -2.45 23.45 9.49
N LEU A 109 -3.05 23.14 10.64
CA LEU A 109 -4.33 22.44 10.75
C LEU A 109 -5.46 23.28 10.11
N ASN A 110 -5.61 24.55 10.50
CA ASN A 110 -6.63 25.43 9.91
C ASN A 110 -6.47 25.61 8.38
N HIS A 111 -5.24 25.78 7.90
CA HIS A 111 -4.99 25.88 6.46
C HIS A 111 -5.26 24.55 5.74
N GLY A 112 -4.81 23.44 6.34
CA GLY A 112 -5.01 22.11 5.80
C GLY A 112 -6.49 21.70 5.75
N ASP A 113 -7.29 22.10 6.74
CA ASP A 113 -8.74 21.90 6.75
C ASP A 113 -9.41 22.64 5.59
N SER A 114 -9.04 23.90 5.37
CA SER A 114 -9.49 24.67 4.22
C SER A 114 -9.14 23.99 2.90
N LEU A 115 -7.95 23.37 2.78
CA LEU A 115 -7.57 22.62 1.58
C LEU A 115 -8.41 21.36 1.38
N ILE A 116 -8.77 20.66 2.46
CA ILE A 116 -9.63 19.48 2.42
C ILE A 116 -11.05 19.87 1.99
N LEU A 117 -11.62 20.92 2.59
CA LEU A 117 -12.93 21.46 2.17
C LEU A 117 -12.92 21.87 0.69
N ASP A 118 -11.88 22.57 0.28
CA ASP A 118 -11.64 22.96 -1.11
C ASP A 118 -11.57 21.75 -2.04
N ALA A 119 -11.01 20.62 -1.60
CA ALA A 119 -10.86 19.43 -2.42
C ALA A 119 -12.20 18.87 -2.92
N PHE A 120 -13.26 19.03 -2.14
CA PHE A 120 -14.61 18.55 -2.44
C PHE A 120 -15.57 19.65 -2.92
N ALA A 121 -15.13 20.91 -3.01
CA ALA A 121 -16.00 22.05 -3.39
C ALA A 121 -16.62 21.94 -4.80
N GLY A 122 -16.09 21.06 -5.67
CA GLY A 122 -16.65 20.76 -6.99
C GLY A 122 -17.82 19.77 -6.98
N LEU A 123 -18.12 19.15 -5.84
CA LEU A 123 -19.24 18.21 -5.68
C LEU A 123 -20.52 18.94 -5.31
N THR A 124 -21.64 18.49 -5.86
CA THR A 124 -22.95 18.84 -5.30
C THR A 124 -23.15 18.16 -3.95
N GLN A 125 -24.09 18.67 -3.14
CA GLN A 125 -24.44 18.05 -1.87
C GLN A 125 -24.82 16.56 -2.05
N SER A 126 -25.69 16.26 -3.02
CA SER A 126 -26.11 14.90 -3.32
C SER A 126 -24.95 13.99 -3.76
N GLU A 127 -24.00 14.51 -4.54
CA GLU A 127 -22.80 13.73 -4.91
C GLU A 127 -21.91 13.44 -3.70
N MET A 128 -21.78 14.38 -2.76
CA MET A 128 -21.00 14.16 -1.53
C MET A 128 -21.68 13.15 -0.62
N GLU A 129 -22.99 13.26 -0.41
CA GLU A 129 -23.78 12.30 0.37
C GLU A 129 -23.67 10.90 -0.22
N SER A 130 -23.81 10.79 -1.54
CA SER A 130 -23.66 9.53 -2.26
C SER A 130 -22.26 8.94 -2.14
N LEU A 131 -21.22 9.77 -2.28
CA LEU A 131 -19.84 9.33 -2.09
C LEU A 131 -19.63 8.74 -0.69
N LEU A 132 -20.19 9.38 0.35
CA LEU A 132 -20.08 8.91 1.73
C LEU A 132 -20.85 7.60 1.99
N VAL A 133 -21.94 7.34 1.26
CA VAL A 133 -22.66 6.05 1.32
C VAL A 133 -21.86 4.93 0.64
N GLN A 134 -21.15 5.26 -0.44
CA GLN A 134 -20.40 4.27 -1.23
C GLN A 134 -19.04 3.92 -0.64
N ILE A 135 -18.39 4.85 0.06
CA ILE A 135 -17.06 4.63 0.66
C ILE A 135 -17.00 3.38 1.54
N PRO A 136 -17.89 3.17 2.53
CA PRO A 136 -17.82 2.03 3.44
C PRO A 136 -17.80 0.67 2.75
N ILE A 137 -18.52 0.57 1.63
CA ILE A 137 -18.81 -0.69 0.92
C ILE A 137 -17.92 -0.91 -0.29
N LEU A 138 -17.08 0.08 -0.65
CA LEU A 138 -16.32 0.07 -1.90
C LEU A 138 -15.40 -1.16 -2.04
N TRP A 139 -14.85 -1.62 -0.92
CA TRP A 139 -13.96 -2.77 -0.85
C TRP A 139 -14.51 -3.90 0.02
N ALA A 140 -15.78 -3.80 0.42
CA ALA A 140 -16.46 -4.89 1.11
C ALA A 140 -16.72 -6.04 0.12
N ASP A 141 -16.80 -7.26 0.65
CA ASP A 141 -17.19 -8.42 -0.14
C ASP A 141 -18.66 -8.29 -0.57
N GLU A 142 -18.96 -8.57 -1.84
CA GLU A 142 -20.33 -8.55 -2.39
C GLU A 142 -21.27 -9.54 -1.68
N ASP A 143 -20.72 -10.60 -1.09
CA ASP A 143 -21.45 -11.61 -0.32
C ASP A 143 -21.51 -11.32 1.20
N ASP A 144 -20.99 -10.17 1.66
CA ASP A 144 -21.02 -9.79 3.08
C ASP A 144 -22.40 -9.29 3.51
N PHE A 145 -23.02 -9.98 4.46
CA PHE A 145 -24.33 -9.62 5.02
C PHE A 145 -24.30 -8.31 5.84
N LEU A 146 -23.13 -7.76 6.15
CA LEU A 146 -22.97 -6.47 6.82
C LEU A 146 -23.07 -5.27 5.85
N ASP A 147 -23.07 -5.48 4.53
CA ASP A 147 -23.10 -4.41 3.51
C ASP A 147 -24.21 -3.36 3.77
N ASP A 148 -25.43 -3.83 4.07
CA ASP A 148 -26.57 -2.96 4.39
C ASP A 148 -26.35 -2.09 5.64
N THR A 149 -25.58 -2.57 6.61
CA THR A 149 -25.24 -1.80 7.83
C THR A 149 -24.09 -0.83 7.62
N LEU A 150 -23.18 -1.13 6.69
CA LEU A 150 -22.03 -0.29 6.32
C LEU A 150 -22.47 0.93 5.50
N LYS A 151 -23.44 0.80 4.58
CA LYS A 151 -23.94 1.89 3.71
C LYS A 151 -24.26 3.19 4.45
N ILE A 152 -24.76 3.09 5.69
CA ILE A 152 -25.19 4.27 6.46
C ILE A 152 -24.19 4.74 7.51
N VAL A 153 -23.07 4.03 7.72
CA VAL A 153 -22.22 4.24 8.90
C VAL A 153 -21.59 5.63 8.96
N LEU A 154 -21.25 6.22 7.81
CA LEU A 154 -20.64 7.56 7.71
C LEU A 154 -21.66 8.71 7.62
N VAL A 155 -22.93 8.39 7.41
CA VAL A 155 -24.03 9.37 7.23
C VAL A 155 -25.14 9.21 8.28
N ARG A 156 -24.84 8.53 9.40
CA ARG A 156 -25.82 8.30 10.48
C ARG A 156 -26.45 9.62 10.93
N GLY A 157 -27.78 9.64 11.00
CA GLY A 157 -28.56 10.81 11.41
C GLY A 157 -28.87 11.81 10.29
N GLN A 158 -28.47 11.52 9.04
CA GLN A 158 -28.82 12.31 7.85
C GLN A 158 -29.94 11.61 7.06
N ASP A 159 -30.80 12.39 6.41
CA ASP A 159 -31.85 11.89 5.51
C ASP A 159 -31.26 11.71 4.10
N VAL A 160 -30.76 10.51 3.82
CA VAL A 160 -30.07 10.16 2.57
C VAL A 160 -30.78 8.97 1.92
N ASP A 161 -30.99 9.02 0.61
CA ASP A 161 -31.50 7.89 -0.14
C ASP A 161 -30.44 6.78 -0.19
N THR A 162 -30.77 5.60 0.29
CA THR A 162 -29.89 4.42 0.29
C THR A 162 -30.33 3.37 -0.73
N ASN A 163 -31.42 3.63 -1.47
CA ASN A 163 -31.97 2.70 -2.46
C ASN A 163 -31.25 2.77 -3.81
N PHE A 164 -30.28 3.69 -3.97
CA PHE A 164 -29.48 3.78 -5.18
C PHE A 164 -28.10 3.15 -4.96
N GLU A 165 -27.64 2.43 -5.96
CA GLU A 165 -26.26 1.94 -6.04
C GLU A 165 -25.59 2.61 -7.22
N TRP A 166 -24.41 3.20 -6.99
CA TRP A 166 -23.64 3.74 -8.09
C TRP A 166 -23.04 2.62 -8.90
N GLN A 167 -23.26 2.68 -10.21
CA GLN A 167 -22.41 1.91 -11.11
C GLN A 167 -20.99 2.48 -11.05
N ALA A 168 -19.99 1.67 -11.35
CA ALA A 168 -18.58 2.08 -11.32
C ALA A 168 -18.34 3.41 -12.07
N LEU A 169 -19.01 3.63 -13.22
CA LEU A 169 -18.89 4.87 -13.99
C LEU A 169 -19.43 6.12 -13.27
N ASP A 170 -20.50 5.99 -12.48
CA ASP A 170 -21.05 7.10 -11.69
C ASP A 170 -20.07 7.51 -10.58
N PHE A 171 -19.50 6.52 -9.89
CA PHE A 171 -18.46 6.73 -8.88
C PHE A 171 -17.24 7.41 -9.48
N LEU A 172 -16.71 6.88 -10.59
CA LEU A 172 -15.54 7.43 -11.26
C LEU A 172 -15.75 8.87 -11.75
N ARG A 173 -16.96 9.21 -12.23
CA ARG A 173 -17.32 10.58 -12.61
C ARG A 173 -17.27 11.53 -11.42
N VAL A 174 -17.71 11.11 -10.24
CA VAL A 174 -17.64 11.93 -9.02
C VAL A 174 -16.19 12.00 -8.53
N ALA A 175 -15.47 10.88 -8.52
CA ALA A 175 -14.08 10.81 -8.10
C ALA A 175 -13.17 11.80 -8.87
N GLN A 176 -13.39 11.96 -10.18
CA GLN A 176 -12.65 12.92 -11.03
C GLN A 176 -12.79 14.38 -10.60
N LYS A 177 -13.85 14.75 -9.89
CA LYS A 177 -14.08 16.12 -9.43
C LYS A 177 -13.31 16.45 -8.15
N VAL A 178 -12.84 15.44 -7.42
CA VAL A 178 -12.11 15.62 -6.16
C VAL A 178 -10.68 16.07 -6.44
N ARG A 179 -10.25 17.17 -5.83
CA ARG A 179 -8.88 17.71 -6.00
C ARG A 179 -7.91 17.06 -5.01
N LEU A 180 -7.47 15.85 -5.34
CA LEU A 180 -6.57 15.05 -4.48
C LEU A 180 -5.27 15.79 -4.09
N GLU A 181 -4.71 16.63 -4.98
CA GLU A 181 -3.53 17.42 -4.66
C GLU A 181 -3.71 18.32 -3.43
N ALA A 182 -4.93 18.83 -3.19
CA ALA A 182 -5.20 19.69 -2.05
C ALA A 182 -5.16 18.90 -0.71
N ILE A 183 -5.70 17.69 -0.70
CA ILE A 183 -5.70 16.82 0.49
C ILE A 183 -4.29 16.35 0.81
N ILE A 184 -3.54 15.91 -0.20
CA ILE A 184 -2.15 15.46 -0.02
C ILE A 184 -1.25 16.65 0.38
N GLN A 185 -1.51 17.86 -0.16
CA GLN A 185 -0.81 19.08 0.27
C GLN A 185 -1.07 19.38 1.76
N SER A 186 -2.32 19.22 2.23
CA SER A 186 -2.69 19.38 3.64
C SER A 186 -1.86 18.46 4.53
N GLY A 187 -1.83 17.16 4.21
CA GLY A 187 -1.07 16.19 4.99
C GLY A 187 0.44 16.42 4.96
N ALA A 188 1.02 16.79 3.81
CA ALA A 188 2.43 17.15 3.72
C ALA A 188 2.80 18.38 4.57
N GLU A 189 1.87 19.32 4.79
CA GLU A 189 2.10 20.49 5.63
C GLU A 189 2.07 20.21 7.13
N VAL A 190 1.30 19.20 7.55
CA VAL A 190 1.19 18.75 8.95
C VAL A 190 2.32 17.77 9.27
N TYR A 191 2.52 16.73 8.46
CA TYR A 191 3.54 15.69 8.66
C TYR A 191 4.93 16.26 8.95
N ARG A 192 5.34 17.31 8.20
CA ARG A 192 6.67 17.94 8.37
C ARG A 192 6.92 18.54 9.76
N LEU A 193 5.88 18.74 10.57
CA LEU A 193 5.97 19.30 11.92
C LEU A 193 6.29 18.24 12.96
N ILE A 194 6.02 16.95 12.69
CA ILE A 194 6.18 15.85 13.65
C ILE A 194 7.55 15.86 14.33
N PRO A 195 8.70 15.99 13.62
CA PRO A 195 9.98 15.98 14.32
C PRO A 195 10.19 17.19 15.24
N ASP A 196 9.56 18.33 14.94
CA ASP A 196 9.59 19.51 15.82
C ASP A 196 8.65 19.31 17.03
N LEU A 197 7.50 18.63 16.87
CA LEU A 197 6.60 18.24 17.97
C LEU A 197 7.30 17.26 18.92
N VAL A 198 7.81 16.14 18.38
CA VAL A 198 8.56 15.11 19.12
C VAL A 198 9.72 15.72 19.92
N SER A 199 10.52 16.60 19.31
CA SER A 199 11.66 17.19 20.02
C SER A 199 11.29 18.24 21.06
N SER A 200 10.11 18.87 20.96
CA SER A 200 9.73 20.01 21.81
C SER A 200 8.74 19.66 22.91
N ILE A 201 8.04 18.53 22.83
CA ILE A 201 7.05 18.11 23.85
C ILE A 201 7.68 17.95 25.24
N THR A 202 8.95 17.52 25.31
CA THR A 202 9.73 17.42 26.56
C THR A 202 9.93 18.76 27.29
N GLN A 203 9.67 19.89 26.63
CA GLN A 203 9.73 21.23 27.23
C GLN A 203 8.47 21.57 28.05
N VAL A 204 7.38 20.80 27.88
CA VAL A 204 6.15 20.98 28.65
C VAL A 204 6.37 20.41 30.05
N GLY A 205 6.16 21.23 31.08
CA GLY A 205 6.35 20.81 32.46
C GLY A 205 5.35 19.72 32.85
N LYS A 206 5.83 18.64 33.49
CA LYS A 206 4.99 17.48 33.90
C LYS A 206 3.75 17.89 34.70
N ASP A 207 3.88 18.86 35.59
CA ASP A 207 2.76 19.36 36.43
C ASP A 207 1.66 20.08 35.64
N SER A 208 1.90 20.36 34.35
CA SER A 208 0.94 20.99 33.44
C SER A 208 0.23 19.99 32.54
N LEU A 209 0.49 18.69 32.70
CA LEU A 209 -0.05 17.60 31.89
C LEU A 209 -0.98 16.69 32.70
N PRO A 210 -2.01 16.09 32.07
CA PRO A 210 -2.41 16.29 30.67
C PRO A 210 -3.04 17.68 30.44
N LEU A 211 -3.02 18.16 29.19
CA LEU A 211 -3.53 19.47 28.78
C LEU A 211 -4.45 19.35 27.57
N VAL A 212 -5.60 20.00 27.60
CA VAL A 212 -6.52 20.11 26.45
C VAL A 212 -6.53 21.55 25.93
N ILE A 213 -6.35 21.70 24.63
CA ILE A 213 -6.37 22.97 23.91
C ILE A 213 -7.50 22.93 22.90
N GLU A 214 -8.54 23.71 23.16
CA GLU A 214 -9.62 23.96 22.20
C GLU A 214 -9.20 25.11 21.27
N CYS A 215 -9.30 24.91 19.97
CA CYS A 215 -9.00 25.92 18.96
C CYS A 215 -9.99 25.87 17.79
N ASP A 216 -9.88 26.84 16.87
CA ASP A 216 -10.80 26.95 15.72
C ASP A 216 -10.85 25.67 14.85
N TYR A 217 -9.76 24.91 14.82
CA TYR A 217 -9.70 23.64 14.10
C TYR A 217 -10.43 22.50 14.83
N GLY A 218 -10.33 22.48 16.17
CA GLY A 218 -10.83 21.42 17.01
C GLY A 218 -9.99 21.20 18.26
N LYS A 219 -10.08 19.98 18.80
CA LYS A 219 -9.54 19.59 20.10
C LYS A 219 -8.13 19.00 19.94
N ILE A 220 -7.14 19.67 20.54
CA ILE A 220 -5.77 19.19 20.65
C ILE A 220 -5.54 18.71 22.08
N ILE A 221 -5.08 17.48 22.26
CA ILE A 221 -4.79 16.87 23.55
C ILE A 221 -3.28 16.67 23.67
N ILE A 222 -2.71 17.11 24.78
CA ILE A 222 -1.34 16.83 25.18
C ILE A 222 -1.40 15.89 26.37
N GLY A 223 -0.87 14.70 26.20
CA GLY A 223 -1.00 13.62 27.17
C GLY A 223 -0.16 13.76 28.43
N SER A 224 -0.32 12.83 29.36
CA SER A 224 0.47 12.73 30.58
C SER A 224 1.71 11.84 30.36
N TYR A 225 2.50 11.57 31.40
CA TYR A 225 3.64 10.63 31.31
C TYR A 225 3.28 9.22 31.82
N GLY A 226 1.99 8.93 31.87
CA GLY A 226 1.47 7.68 32.39
C GLY A 226 0.21 7.33 31.64
N ASN A 227 -0.27 6.13 31.89
CA ASN A 227 -1.28 5.46 31.08
C ASN A 227 -2.58 6.27 30.98
N ASP A 228 -2.84 6.79 29.79
CA ASP A 228 -3.98 7.59 29.41
C ASP A 228 -4.92 6.82 28.46
N VAL A 229 -6.16 7.32 28.35
CA VAL A 229 -7.18 6.74 27.47
C VAL A 229 -7.79 7.85 26.62
N TYR A 230 -7.58 7.74 25.31
CA TYR A 230 -8.06 8.67 24.31
C TYR A 230 -9.17 8.05 23.48
N LEU A 231 -10.42 8.49 23.69
CA LEU A 231 -11.58 8.05 22.89
C LEU A 231 -12.02 9.10 21.85
N GLU A 232 -11.46 10.29 21.94
CA GLU A 232 -11.73 11.45 21.10
C GLU A 232 -10.50 12.38 21.09
N GLY A 233 -10.46 13.31 20.14
CA GLY A 233 -9.37 14.26 19.99
C GLY A 233 -8.89 14.27 18.55
N ASP A 234 -8.69 15.46 17.99
CA ASP A 234 -8.33 15.61 16.58
C ASP A 234 -6.83 15.53 16.38
N VAL A 235 -6.11 16.05 17.36
CA VAL A 235 -4.66 15.92 17.46
C VAL A 235 -4.30 15.49 18.86
N ILE A 236 -3.53 14.42 18.98
CA ILE A 236 -2.99 13.93 20.25
C ILE A 236 -1.47 13.96 20.14
N ILE A 237 -0.82 14.53 21.15
CA ILE A 237 0.64 14.54 21.29
C ILE A 237 0.93 14.04 22.70
N ASP A 238 1.32 12.79 22.80
CA ASP A 238 1.54 12.09 24.06
C ASP A 238 3.04 11.93 24.33
N PRO A 239 3.57 12.32 25.51
CA PRO A 239 4.99 12.20 25.83
C PRO A 239 5.44 10.80 26.33
N GLY A 240 4.51 9.86 26.50
CA GLY A 240 4.70 8.43 26.73
C GLY A 240 3.85 7.86 27.87
N GLY A 241 3.75 6.53 27.95
CA GLY A 241 2.86 5.80 28.85
C GLY A 241 2.29 4.60 28.10
N ASP A 242 1.78 3.56 28.78
CA ASP A 242 1.12 2.46 28.05
C ASP A 242 -0.37 2.84 27.88
N ASP A 243 -0.68 3.43 26.73
CA ASP A 243 -1.88 4.20 26.45
C ASP A 243 -2.89 3.44 25.58
N HIS A 244 -4.12 3.93 25.60
CA HIS A 244 -5.19 3.41 24.76
C HIS A 244 -5.79 4.47 23.86
N TYR A 245 -5.67 4.27 22.55
CA TYR A 245 -6.21 5.13 21.52
C TYR A 245 -7.38 4.44 20.81
N GLY A 246 -8.58 4.99 20.94
CA GLY A 246 -9.77 4.43 20.32
C GLY A 246 -10.83 5.46 19.96
N GLY A 247 -12.01 4.95 19.57
CA GLY A 247 -13.09 5.79 19.09
C GLY A 247 -12.64 6.66 17.91
N THR A 248 -12.73 7.98 18.05
CA THR A 248 -12.35 8.96 17.03
C THR A 248 -10.99 9.64 17.29
N ALA A 249 -10.21 9.14 18.25
CA ALA A 249 -8.86 9.64 18.54
C ALA A 249 -8.00 9.68 17.28
N GLY A 250 -7.56 10.88 16.89
CA GLY A 250 -6.73 11.10 15.71
C GLY A 250 -7.34 10.64 14.38
N GLN A 251 -8.67 10.54 14.28
CA GLN A 251 -9.33 10.01 13.09
C GLN A 251 -9.29 11.01 11.91
N GLY A 252 -8.74 10.57 10.78
CA GLY A 252 -8.58 11.37 9.56
C GLY A 252 -9.78 11.35 8.59
N PHE A 253 -11.02 11.46 9.09
CA PHE A 253 -12.22 11.40 8.24
C PHE A 253 -12.76 12.79 7.86
N ARG A 254 -12.62 13.21 6.59
CA ARG A 254 -13.00 14.56 6.07
C ARG A 254 -12.26 15.75 6.67
N ARG A 255 -11.20 15.48 7.41
CA ARG A 255 -10.41 16.42 8.22
C ARG A 255 -9.04 15.79 8.50
N ILE A 256 -8.19 16.50 9.24
CA ILE A 256 -6.88 16.03 9.68
C ILE A 256 -7.00 15.38 11.07
N GLY A 257 -6.62 14.12 11.16
CA GLY A 257 -6.36 13.42 12.41
C GLY A 257 -4.86 13.20 12.58
N LEU A 258 -4.34 13.47 13.78
CA LEU A 258 -2.92 13.27 14.10
C LEU A 258 -2.75 12.64 15.48
N ILE A 259 -1.97 11.57 15.55
CA ILE A 259 -1.42 11.03 16.80
C ILE A 259 0.10 11.09 16.70
N VAL A 260 0.73 11.61 17.74
CA VAL A 260 2.18 11.56 17.94
C VAL A 260 2.39 11.04 19.35
N ASP A 261 2.65 9.74 19.46
CA ASP A 261 3.14 9.10 20.67
C ASP A 261 4.68 9.09 20.66
N ILE A 262 5.30 9.08 21.83
CA ILE A 262 6.76 9.14 22.02
C ILE A 262 7.31 7.82 22.54
N GLY A 263 6.48 6.99 23.16
CA GLY A 263 6.71 5.58 23.41
C GLY A 263 5.99 5.04 24.65
N GLY A 264 5.87 3.73 24.71
CA GLY A 264 5.10 2.97 25.70
C GLY A 264 4.46 1.77 25.01
N ASP A 265 4.04 0.74 25.75
CA ASP A 265 3.42 -0.44 25.12
C ASP A 265 1.92 -0.15 24.86
N ASP A 266 1.61 0.41 23.70
CA ASP A 266 0.33 1.06 23.41
C ASP A 266 -0.71 0.16 22.74
N THR A 267 -1.97 0.57 22.84
CA THR A 267 -3.08 -0.05 22.10
C THR A 267 -3.83 0.97 21.27
N TYR A 268 -3.72 0.82 19.95
CA TYR A 268 -4.45 1.59 18.95
C TYR A 268 -5.63 0.77 18.43
N SER A 269 -6.81 0.93 19.03
CA SER A 269 -8.00 0.16 18.66
C SER A 269 -9.28 0.96 18.51
N SER A 270 -9.91 0.83 17.34
CA SER A 270 -11.21 1.45 17.07
C SER A 270 -12.22 0.45 16.50
N ASP A 271 -13.39 0.40 17.14
CA ASP A 271 -14.59 -0.30 16.64
C ASP A 271 -15.28 0.45 15.50
N LEU A 272 -14.85 1.67 15.18
CA LEU A 272 -15.36 2.43 14.05
C LEU A 272 -14.75 1.93 12.74
N ILE A 273 -15.50 2.09 11.66
CA ILE A 273 -15.07 1.69 10.32
C ILE A 273 -13.81 2.43 9.83
N ILE A 274 -13.47 3.58 10.41
CA ILE A 274 -12.26 4.34 10.10
C ILE A 274 -11.41 4.37 11.36
N GLY A 275 -10.28 3.68 11.32
CA GLY A 275 -9.36 3.57 12.46
C GLY A 275 -8.25 4.62 12.48
N PRO A 276 -7.38 4.57 13.50
CA PRO A 276 -6.21 5.44 13.62
C PRO A 276 -5.27 5.35 12.41
N GLY A 277 -4.63 6.48 12.08
CA GLY A 277 -3.70 6.57 10.94
C GLY A 277 -4.34 6.56 9.55
N ALA A 278 -5.66 6.39 9.42
CA ALA A 278 -6.33 6.42 8.12
C ALA A 278 -6.82 7.82 7.72
N GLY A 279 -6.58 8.18 6.45
CA GLY A 279 -7.10 9.37 5.80
C GLY A 279 -8.21 9.04 4.81
N VAL A 280 -9.46 9.16 5.24
CA VAL A 280 -10.65 8.91 4.40
C VAL A 280 -11.33 10.25 4.09
N CYS A 281 -11.32 10.66 2.82
CA CYS A 281 -11.66 12.02 2.40
C CYS A 281 -10.88 13.11 3.14
N GLY A 282 -9.72 12.77 3.72
CA GLY A 282 -9.00 13.60 4.68
C GLY A 282 -7.55 13.15 4.85
N VAL A 283 -6.99 13.45 6.01
CA VAL A 283 -5.60 13.12 6.36
C VAL A 283 -5.60 12.42 7.71
N GLY A 284 -5.06 11.21 7.79
CA GLY A 284 -4.77 10.52 9.04
C GLY A 284 -3.27 10.29 9.16
N ILE A 285 -2.69 10.66 10.29
CA ILE A 285 -1.27 10.39 10.57
C ILE A 285 -1.15 9.83 11.99
N LEU A 286 -0.58 8.65 12.11
CA LEU A 286 -0.14 8.05 13.37
C LEU A 286 1.39 7.97 13.32
N TYR A 287 2.03 8.50 14.34
CA TYR A 287 3.45 8.37 14.58
C TYR A 287 3.61 7.83 15.98
N ASP A 288 4.15 6.63 16.08
CA ASP A 288 4.55 5.99 17.32
C ASP A 288 6.08 6.11 17.51
N GLY A 289 6.51 6.32 18.75
CA GLY A 289 7.91 6.54 19.09
C GLY A 289 8.69 5.27 19.46
N GLY A 290 7.97 4.20 19.80
CA GLY A 290 8.42 2.85 20.08
C GLY A 290 7.75 2.24 21.31
N GLY A 291 7.72 0.91 21.38
CA GLY A 291 6.97 0.15 22.38
C GLY A 291 6.52 -1.16 21.74
N ASN A 292 6.04 -2.14 22.50
CA ASN A 292 5.44 -3.34 21.88
C ASN A 292 3.93 -3.14 21.78
N ASP A 293 3.48 -2.76 20.60
CA ASP A 293 2.20 -2.14 20.37
C ASP A 293 1.17 -3.06 19.73
N CYS A 294 -0.09 -2.74 19.99
CA CYS A 294 -1.24 -3.43 19.43
C CYS A 294 -2.09 -2.49 18.58
N TYR A 295 -1.99 -2.65 17.26
CA TYR A 295 -2.80 -1.93 16.27
C TYR A 295 -3.97 -2.81 15.83
N ILE A 296 -5.14 -2.66 16.47
CA ILE A 296 -6.30 -3.54 16.24
C ILE A 296 -7.52 -2.71 15.83
N SER A 297 -7.82 -2.66 14.55
CA SER A 297 -8.95 -1.87 14.04
C SER A 297 -9.79 -2.64 13.04
N SER A 298 -11.00 -2.14 12.77
CA SER A 298 -11.89 -2.75 11.78
C SER A 298 -11.38 -2.55 10.33
N HIS A 299 -12.01 -1.68 9.55
CA HIS A 299 -11.61 -1.38 8.17
C HIS A 299 -10.88 -0.03 8.12
N TYR A 300 -10.42 0.39 6.94
CA TYR A 300 -9.87 1.73 6.67
C TYR A 300 -9.01 2.27 7.82
N THR A 301 -7.84 1.66 8.06
CA THR A 301 -6.98 1.91 9.23
C THR A 301 -5.50 1.75 8.89
N GLN A 302 -4.61 1.96 9.86
CA GLN A 302 -3.18 1.59 9.76
C GLN A 302 -2.51 2.17 8.51
N GLY A 303 -2.63 3.49 8.35
CA GLY A 303 -2.03 4.19 7.23
C GLY A 303 -2.82 4.14 5.92
N ALA A 304 -4.08 3.70 5.91
CA ALA A 304 -4.90 3.67 4.69
C ALA A 304 -5.31 5.07 4.17
N GLY A 305 -5.24 5.27 2.85
CA GLY A 305 -5.62 6.51 2.17
C GLY A 305 -6.69 6.30 1.09
N LEU A 306 -7.93 6.72 1.39
CA LEU A 306 -9.07 6.68 0.44
C LEU A 306 -9.60 8.09 0.20
N PHE A 307 -9.48 8.61 -1.02
CA PHE A 307 -9.69 10.06 -1.27
C PHE A 307 -8.87 10.93 -0.30
N GLY A 308 -7.66 10.47 0.07
CA GLY A 308 -6.95 11.02 1.21
C GLY A 308 -5.51 10.55 1.34
N LEU A 309 -4.91 10.93 2.46
CA LEU A 309 -3.55 10.54 2.86
C LEU A 309 -3.62 9.83 4.21
N GLY A 310 -3.27 8.55 4.26
CA GLY A 310 -3.02 7.81 5.49
C GLY A 310 -1.53 7.57 5.68
N ILE A 311 -1.04 7.75 6.90
CA ILE A 311 0.34 7.46 7.28
C ILE A 311 0.32 6.82 8.67
N LEU A 312 0.95 5.66 8.81
CA LEU A 312 1.38 5.08 10.07
C LEU A 312 2.91 4.97 10.04
N ILE A 313 3.57 5.40 11.11
CA ILE A 313 5.00 5.19 11.32
C ILE A 313 5.18 4.65 12.73
N ASP A 314 5.66 3.43 12.84
CA ASP A 314 6.25 2.87 14.05
C ASP A 314 7.78 3.03 13.98
N LEU A 315 8.44 3.20 15.12
CA LEU A 315 9.88 3.37 15.20
C LEU A 315 10.63 2.20 15.85
N SER A 316 9.98 1.35 16.64
CA SER A 316 10.58 0.15 17.23
C SER A 316 9.59 -0.61 18.12
N GLY A 317 9.62 -1.93 18.07
CA GLY A 317 8.80 -2.77 18.95
C GLY A 317 8.56 -4.14 18.36
N ASP A 318 8.21 -5.14 19.17
CA ASP A 318 7.59 -6.35 18.61
C ASP A 318 6.06 -6.13 18.55
N ASP A 319 5.54 -5.79 17.37
CA ASP A 319 4.20 -5.23 17.20
C ASP A 319 3.19 -6.20 16.57
N ASN A 320 1.91 -5.91 16.81
CA ASN A 320 0.79 -6.62 16.20
C ASN A 320 -0.14 -5.69 15.45
N TYR A 321 -0.17 -5.84 14.13
CA TYR A 321 -1.04 -5.14 13.21
C TYR A 321 -2.18 -6.05 12.76
N THR A 322 -3.40 -5.78 13.20
CA THR A 322 -4.60 -6.49 12.76
C THR A 322 -5.64 -5.54 12.16
N SER A 323 -6.02 -5.78 10.90
CA SER A 323 -7.09 -5.06 10.21
C SER A 323 -8.03 -6.00 9.45
N GLY A 324 -9.25 -5.55 9.20
CA GLY A 324 -10.17 -6.12 8.21
C GLY A 324 -9.70 -5.80 6.79
N PHE A 325 -10.60 -5.33 5.92
CA PHE A 325 -10.21 -4.84 4.59
C PHE A 325 -9.71 -3.39 4.57
N PHE A 326 -8.87 -3.08 3.58
CA PHE A 326 -8.37 -1.72 3.30
C PHE A 326 -7.58 -1.11 4.46
N GLY A 327 -6.61 -1.86 4.99
CA GLY A 327 -5.69 -1.42 6.05
C GLY A 327 -4.23 -1.42 5.61
N GLN A 328 -3.31 -1.26 6.56
CA GLN A 328 -1.88 -1.54 6.39
C GLN A 328 -1.26 -0.90 5.14
N GLY A 329 -1.40 0.42 5.02
CA GLY A 329 -0.85 1.19 3.91
C GLY A 329 -1.61 1.06 2.59
N ALA A 330 -2.91 0.73 2.59
CA ALA A 330 -3.73 0.66 1.38
C ALA A 330 -4.04 2.05 0.76
N GLY A 331 -4.05 2.16 -0.57
CA GLY A 331 -4.31 3.42 -1.30
C GLY A 331 -5.30 3.31 -2.46
N ASN A 332 -6.31 4.19 -2.50
CA ASN A 332 -7.25 4.34 -3.63
C ASN A 332 -7.73 5.80 -3.72
N PHE A 333 -7.58 6.43 -4.89
CA PHE A 333 -7.72 7.89 -5.01
C PHE A 333 -6.94 8.64 -3.92
N GLY A 334 -5.74 8.18 -3.59
CA GLY A 334 -5.08 8.55 -2.35
C GLY A 334 -3.75 7.87 -2.18
N ILE A 335 -3.09 8.17 -1.06
CA ILE A 335 -1.80 7.59 -0.69
C ILE A 335 -1.97 6.95 0.69
N GLY A 336 -1.68 5.66 0.79
CA GLY A 336 -1.57 4.94 2.06
C GLY A 336 -0.15 4.48 2.31
N ILE A 337 0.34 4.66 3.54
CA ILE A 337 1.72 4.35 3.93
C ILE A 337 1.71 3.77 5.35
N LEU A 338 2.30 2.59 5.50
CA LEU A 338 2.74 2.03 6.78
C LEU A 338 4.26 1.90 6.72
N ILE A 339 4.96 2.42 7.74
CA ILE A 339 6.40 2.25 7.90
C ILE A 339 6.65 1.67 9.29
N ASP A 340 7.29 0.51 9.32
CA ASP A 340 7.88 -0.06 10.52
C ASP A 340 9.41 0.02 10.42
N ARG A 341 10.09 0.07 11.55
CA ARG A 341 11.52 0.36 11.66
C ARG A 341 12.35 -0.71 12.35
N ASP A 342 11.77 -1.51 13.23
CA ASP A 342 12.51 -2.47 14.05
C ASP A 342 11.53 -3.32 14.83
N GLY A 343 11.59 -4.65 14.72
CA GLY A 343 10.66 -5.49 15.48
C GLY A 343 10.73 -6.96 15.16
N ASN A 344 9.79 -7.75 15.67
CA ASN A 344 9.39 -9.01 15.04
C ASN A 344 7.87 -8.97 15.00
N ASP A 345 7.35 -8.62 13.84
CA ASP A 345 6.03 -8.06 13.72
C ASP A 345 5.06 -9.04 13.08
N ILE A 346 3.80 -8.89 13.47
CA ILE A 346 2.70 -9.67 12.90
C ILE A 346 1.76 -8.74 12.16
N TYR A 347 1.75 -8.86 10.83
CA TYR A 347 0.83 -8.15 9.95
C TYR A 347 -0.30 -9.07 9.51
N ARG A 348 -1.52 -8.80 9.99
CA ARG A 348 -2.73 -9.54 9.64
C ARG A 348 -3.78 -8.64 9.01
N THR A 349 -4.15 -8.93 7.76
CA THR A 349 -5.26 -8.24 7.08
C THR A 349 -6.24 -9.24 6.49
N ALA A 350 -7.54 -8.93 6.54
CA ALA A 350 -8.56 -9.76 5.91
C ALA A 350 -8.41 -9.77 4.38
N CYS A 351 -8.32 -8.58 3.77
CA CYS A 351 -7.92 -8.38 2.37
C CYS A 351 -7.57 -6.90 2.08
N ASN A 352 -7.12 -6.59 0.86
CA ASN A 352 -6.92 -5.19 0.40
C ASN A 352 -5.96 -4.37 1.29
N GLY A 353 -4.95 -5.00 1.90
CA GLY A 353 -4.00 -4.35 2.80
C GLY A 353 -2.55 -4.64 2.43
N GLN A 354 -1.61 -4.35 3.34
CA GLN A 354 -0.18 -4.65 3.18
C GLN A 354 0.39 -4.05 1.89
N GLY A 355 0.27 -2.72 1.75
CA GLY A 355 0.72 -1.99 0.57
C GLY A 355 -0.17 -2.16 -0.66
N PHE A 356 -1.48 -2.34 -0.48
CA PHE A 356 -2.44 -2.48 -1.58
C PHE A 356 -2.67 -1.18 -2.38
N GLY A 357 -2.69 -1.25 -3.71
CA GLY A 357 -2.93 -0.10 -4.59
C GLY A 357 -4.12 -0.26 -5.54
N SER A 358 -4.98 0.76 -5.65
CA SER A 358 -6.08 0.78 -6.62
C SER A 358 -6.14 2.07 -7.45
N VAL A 359 -7.19 2.32 -8.23
CA VAL A 359 -7.35 3.47 -9.15
C VAL A 359 -6.82 4.78 -8.53
N ARG A 360 -5.84 5.41 -9.19
CA ARG A 360 -5.13 6.62 -8.69
C ARG A 360 -4.67 6.52 -7.21
N GLY A 361 -4.32 5.32 -6.81
CA GLY A 361 -3.90 4.95 -5.46
C GLY A 361 -2.44 4.54 -5.46
N LEU A 362 -1.74 4.92 -4.39
CA LEU A 362 -0.45 4.39 -4.03
C LEU A 362 -0.56 3.78 -2.63
N GLY A 363 -0.32 2.49 -2.52
CA GLY A 363 -0.20 1.80 -1.24
C GLY A 363 1.23 1.34 -1.00
N ILE A 364 1.73 1.55 0.22
CA ILE A 364 3.07 1.14 0.64
C ILE A 364 3.00 0.56 2.05
N LEU A 365 3.53 -0.64 2.24
CA LEU A 365 4.03 -1.14 3.52
C LEU A 365 5.55 -1.25 3.40
N ALA A 366 6.27 -0.70 4.37
CA ALA A 366 7.73 -0.76 4.40
C ALA A 366 8.21 -1.12 5.80
N ASP A 367 8.70 -2.34 5.96
CA ASP A 367 9.42 -2.82 7.13
C ASP A 367 10.93 -2.59 6.95
N SER A 368 11.66 -2.45 8.06
CA SER A 368 13.10 -2.23 8.04
C SER A 368 13.93 -3.33 8.71
N SER A 369 13.34 -4.17 9.57
CA SER A 369 14.01 -5.32 10.17
C SER A 369 13.11 -6.11 11.10
N GLY A 370 13.17 -7.43 11.02
CA GLY A 370 12.57 -8.29 12.01
C GLY A 370 12.64 -9.77 11.67
N ASN A 371 11.72 -10.58 12.16
CA ASN A 371 11.41 -11.87 11.55
C ASN A 371 9.89 -11.92 11.53
N ASP A 372 9.34 -11.51 10.40
CA ASP A 372 8.01 -10.95 10.36
C ASP A 372 7.02 -11.92 9.70
N LEU A 373 5.78 -11.82 10.14
CA LEU A 373 4.68 -12.62 9.60
C LEU A 373 3.71 -11.71 8.86
N TYR A 374 3.69 -11.85 7.53
CA TYR A 374 2.71 -11.20 6.67
C TYR A 374 1.59 -12.16 6.31
N PHE A 375 0.41 -12.00 6.91
CA PHE A 375 -0.79 -12.80 6.63
C PHE A 375 -1.89 -11.95 5.99
N ALA A 376 -2.23 -12.25 4.72
CA ALA A 376 -3.34 -11.62 4.02
C ALA A 376 -4.38 -12.67 3.60
N GLY A 377 -5.61 -12.59 4.10
CA GLY A 377 -6.70 -13.51 3.76
C GLY A 377 -7.46 -14.06 4.98
N GLY A 378 -8.03 -15.25 4.82
CA GLY A 378 -8.65 -16.00 5.93
C GLY A 378 -10.10 -15.62 6.28
N GLU A 379 -10.67 -14.61 5.63
CA GLU A 379 -12.05 -14.14 5.88
C GLU A 379 -12.97 -14.31 4.67
N TYR A 380 -12.60 -13.72 3.53
CA TYR A 380 -13.43 -13.65 2.32
C TYR A 380 -13.05 -14.72 1.28
N LYS A 381 -13.98 -15.59 0.89
CA LYS A 381 -13.70 -16.70 -0.05
C LYS A 381 -13.52 -16.23 -1.50
N HIS A 382 -12.72 -16.94 -2.30
CA HIS A 382 -12.54 -16.71 -3.73
C HIS A 382 -13.56 -17.49 -4.58
N HIS A 383 -14.85 -17.30 -4.28
CA HIS A 383 -15.93 -17.89 -5.07
C HIS A 383 -16.16 -17.08 -6.38
N PRO A 384 -16.51 -17.73 -7.50
CA PRO A 384 -16.73 -19.16 -7.71
C PRO A 384 -15.51 -19.97 -8.15
N LEU A 385 -14.36 -19.33 -8.41
CA LEU A 385 -13.23 -19.98 -9.09
C LEU A 385 -12.43 -20.92 -8.17
N LEU A 386 -12.05 -20.45 -6.98
CA LEU A 386 -11.38 -21.24 -5.93
C LEU A 386 -12.18 -21.11 -4.62
N PRO A 387 -13.36 -21.75 -4.52
CA PRO A 387 -14.30 -21.52 -3.43
C PRO A 387 -13.80 -21.99 -2.06
N ASP A 388 -12.80 -22.87 -2.01
CA ASP A 388 -12.19 -23.33 -0.77
C ASP A 388 -11.07 -22.39 -0.29
N ASN A 389 -10.64 -21.45 -1.13
CA ASN A 389 -9.57 -20.49 -0.87
C ASN A 389 -10.10 -19.09 -0.57
N TYR A 390 -9.24 -18.22 -0.03
CA TYR A 390 -9.52 -16.85 0.35
C TYR A 390 -8.92 -15.84 -0.65
N ARG A 391 -9.60 -14.70 -0.81
CA ARG A 391 -9.05 -13.55 -1.52
C ARG A 391 -8.16 -12.77 -0.56
N SER A 392 -6.92 -12.49 -0.97
CA SER A 392 -5.94 -11.77 -0.16
C SER A 392 -5.86 -10.31 -0.57
N PHE A 393 -5.67 -10.01 -1.86
CA PHE A 393 -5.47 -8.65 -2.36
C PHE A 393 -4.47 -7.83 -1.53
N GLY A 394 -3.34 -8.41 -1.16
CA GLY A 394 -2.36 -7.76 -0.29
C GLY A 394 -0.92 -8.06 -0.67
N GLN A 395 0.02 -7.70 0.20
CA GLN A 395 1.45 -7.92 0.00
C GLN A 395 1.95 -7.29 -1.30
N GLY A 396 1.71 -5.98 -1.43
CA GLY A 396 2.09 -5.21 -2.62
C GLY A 396 1.20 -5.44 -3.83
N PHE A 397 0.02 -6.06 -3.67
CA PHE A 397 -0.92 -6.26 -4.78
C PHE A 397 -1.55 -4.94 -5.27
N ALA A 398 -1.83 -4.83 -6.57
CA ALA A 398 -2.53 -3.68 -7.12
C ALA A 398 -3.55 -4.00 -8.22
N ILE A 399 -4.67 -3.25 -8.25
CA ILE A 399 -5.78 -3.52 -9.19
C ILE A 399 -6.45 -2.27 -9.79
N GLY A 400 -6.87 -2.38 -11.05
CA GLY A 400 -7.81 -1.45 -11.69
C GLY A 400 -9.23 -1.99 -11.82
N TRP A 401 -10.21 -1.10 -11.96
CA TRP A 401 -11.62 -1.45 -12.10
C TRP A 401 -11.97 -1.78 -13.54
N ARG A 402 -11.73 -3.02 -13.94
CA ARG A 402 -11.99 -3.48 -15.31
C ARG A 402 -13.48 -3.42 -15.67
N PRO A 403 -13.87 -2.96 -16.88
CA PRO A 403 -13.03 -2.38 -17.94
C PRO A 403 -12.92 -0.85 -17.89
N PHE A 404 -13.29 -0.20 -16.77
CA PHE A 404 -13.61 1.22 -16.70
C PHE A 404 -12.46 2.14 -16.26
N ALA A 405 -11.59 1.70 -15.36
CA ALA A 405 -10.49 2.51 -14.84
C ALA A 405 -9.21 1.71 -14.64
N SER A 406 -8.09 2.27 -15.08
CA SER A 406 -6.76 1.71 -14.81
C SER A 406 -6.43 1.81 -13.31
N GLY A 407 -5.64 0.85 -12.82
CA GLY A 407 -5.32 0.73 -11.39
C GLY A 407 -4.23 1.67 -10.88
N GLY A 408 -3.70 1.32 -9.71
CA GLY A 408 -2.68 2.09 -9.01
C GLY A 408 -1.37 1.33 -8.86
N ILE A 409 -0.66 1.67 -7.79
CA ILE A 409 0.63 1.10 -7.42
C ILE A 409 0.52 0.54 -6.01
N GLY A 410 0.89 -0.72 -5.82
CA GLY A 410 1.02 -1.37 -4.53
C GLY A 410 2.45 -1.85 -4.33
N ILE A 411 3.03 -1.61 -3.16
CA ILE A 411 4.40 -2.02 -2.80
C ILE A 411 4.41 -2.56 -1.38
N LEU A 412 4.93 -3.76 -1.19
CA LEU A 412 5.47 -4.22 0.08
C LEU A 412 6.99 -4.21 -0.02
N PHE A 413 7.65 -3.65 0.97
CA PHE A 413 9.09 -3.67 1.11
C PHE A 413 9.46 -4.22 2.49
N ASP A 414 10.27 -5.27 2.50
CA ASP A 414 11.02 -5.72 3.67
C ASP A 414 12.51 -5.50 3.41
N ARG A 415 13.26 -5.22 4.46
CA ARG A 415 14.69 -4.96 4.37
C ARG A 415 15.54 -6.09 4.94
N SER A 416 15.07 -6.81 5.95
CA SER A 416 15.84 -7.89 6.54
C SER A 416 15.00 -8.68 7.52
N GLY A 417 15.05 -10.00 7.42
CA GLY A 417 14.50 -10.85 8.45
C GLY A 417 14.64 -12.31 8.15
N ASN A 418 13.74 -13.14 8.66
CA ASN A 418 13.48 -14.45 8.09
C ASN A 418 11.97 -14.56 8.09
N ASP A 419 11.39 -14.14 6.99
CA ASP A 419 10.03 -13.63 6.94
C ASP A 419 9.11 -14.66 6.29
N VAL A 420 7.85 -14.58 6.68
CA VAL A 420 6.83 -15.51 6.18
C VAL A 420 5.70 -14.73 5.55
N TYR A 421 5.63 -14.83 4.22
CA TYR A 421 4.59 -14.23 3.40
C TYR A 421 3.50 -15.26 3.10
N LEU A 422 2.36 -15.12 3.77
CA LEU A 422 1.18 -15.96 3.59
C LEU A 422 0.07 -15.19 2.86
N SER A 423 -0.17 -15.57 1.62
CA SER A 423 -1.35 -15.15 0.87
C SER A 423 -1.98 -16.36 0.17
N GLU A 424 -3.24 -16.26 -0.21
CA GLU A 424 -3.87 -17.29 -1.04
C GLU A 424 -4.00 -16.76 -2.47
N VAL A 425 -5.07 -16.02 -2.76
CA VAL A 425 -5.34 -15.53 -4.12
C VAL A 425 -5.10 -14.02 -4.19
N TYR A 426 -4.33 -13.58 -5.18
CA TYR A 426 -3.95 -12.17 -5.42
C TYR A 426 -3.05 -11.58 -4.32
N GLY A 427 -1.77 -11.91 -4.35
CA GLY A 427 -0.79 -11.46 -3.37
C GLY A 427 0.64 -11.32 -3.91
N GLN A 428 1.59 -11.05 -3.01
CA GLN A 428 3.04 -11.18 -3.26
C GLN A 428 3.51 -10.47 -4.53
N GLY A 429 3.26 -9.17 -4.62
CA GLY A 429 3.69 -8.34 -5.74
C GLY A 429 2.96 -8.59 -7.06
N ALA A 430 1.88 -9.39 -7.07
CA ALA A 430 1.05 -9.58 -8.25
C ALA A 430 0.18 -8.35 -8.55
N SER A 431 -0.42 -8.29 -9.74
CA SER A 431 -1.28 -7.17 -10.10
C SER A 431 -2.34 -7.49 -11.16
N TYR A 432 -3.34 -6.62 -11.29
CA TYR A 432 -4.47 -6.80 -12.20
C TYR A 432 -4.93 -5.48 -12.86
N TRP A 433 -5.04 -5.43 -14.19
CA TRP A 433 -5.62 -4.31 -14.95
C TRP A 433 -4.92 -2.94 -14.81
N PHE A 434 -3.91 -2.71 -15.64
CA PHE A 434 -3.19 -1.43 -15.75
C PHE A 434 -2.68 -0.89 -14.41
N SER A 435 -2.21 -1.78 -13.55
CA SER A 435 -1.63 -1.50 -12.24
C SER A 435 -0.20 -2.03 -12.15
N ILE A 436 0.50 -1.62 -11.09
CA ILE A 436 1.84 -2.11 -10.73
C ILE A 436 1.77 -2.68 -9.32
N GLY A 437 2.06 -3.97 -9.18
CA GLY A 437 2.28 -4.62 -7.89
C GLY A 437 3.76 -4.91 -7.70
N GLY A 438 4.23 -4.87 -6.46
CA GLY A 438 5.63 -5.14 -6.13
C GLY A 438 5.80 -5.65 -4.70
N LEU A 439 6.56 -6.73 -4.55
CA LEU A 439 7.13 -7.17 -3.28
C LEU A 439 8.65 -7.11 -3.41
N ILE A 440 9.31 -6.46 -2.47
CA ILE A 440 10.77 -6.35 -2.45
C ILE A 440 11.25 -6.77 -1.08
N ASP A 441 11.94 -7.91 -1.01
CA ASP A 441 12.75 -8.33 0.13
C ASP A 441 14.22 -8.01 -0.16
N LYS A 442 15.04 -7.89 0.88
CA LYS A 442 16.46 -7.55 0.77
C LYS A 442 17.37 -8.53 1.50
N ALA A 443 16.85 -9.32 2.44
CA ALA A 443 17.65 -10.32 3.13
C ALA A 443 16.77 -11.22 4.00
N GLY A 444 17.00 -12.52 3.94
CA GLY A 444 16.47 -13.42 4.94
C GLY A 444 16.64 -14.88 4.62
N ASN A 445 15.77 -15.73 5.13
CA ASN A 445 15.56 -17.08 4.61
C ASN A 445 14.05 -17.26 4.63
N ASP A 446 13.45 -16.83 3.54
CA ASP A 446 12.09 -16.35 3.50
C ASP A 446 11.17 -17.39 2.90
N ARG A 447 9.88 -17.28 3.25
CA ARG A 447 8.85 -18.23 2.82
C ARG A 447 7.73 -17.50 2.13
N TYR A 448 7.63 -17.69 0.83
CA TYR A 448 6.57 -17.17 0.00
C TYR A 448 5.54 -18.27 -0.27
N LEU A 449 4.43 -18.24 0.48
CA LEU A 449 3.36 -19.24 0.35
C LEU A 449 2.12 -18.58 -0.27
N GLY A 450 1.77 -19.05 -1.47
CA GLY A 450 0.67 -18.58 -2.31
C GLY A 450 -0.28 -19.71 -2.77
N VAL A 451 -1.44 -19.34 -3.31
CA VAL A 451 -2.35 -20.28 -4.00
C VAL A 451 -2.43 -19.98 -5.49
N GLU A 452 -2.72 -18.75 -5.91
CA GLU A 452 -2.81 -18.36 -7.32
C GLU A 452 -2.68 -16.83 -7.46
N TYR A 453 -2.15 -16.33 -8.58
CA TYR A 453 -1.93 -14.91 -8.83
C TYR A 453 -1.02 -14.28 -7.76
N ALA A 454 0.19 -14.83 -7.64
CA ALA A 454 1.16 -14.47 -6.62
C ALA A 454 2.57 -14.27 -7.20
N GLN A 455 3.54 -13.94 -6.34
CA GLN A 455 4.98 -14.03 -6.61
C GLN A 455 5.41 -13.30 -7.89
N GLY A 456 5.04 -12.03 -7.98
CA GLY A 456 5.40 -11.16 -9.11
C GLY A 456 4.60 -11.41 -10.39
N ALA A 457 3.44 -12.07 -10.33
CA ALA A 457 2.62 -12.32 -11.51
C ALA A 457 1.85 -11.07 -11.99
N GLY A 458 1.95 -10.75 -13.28
CA GLY A 458 1.17 -9.67 -13.90
C GLY A 458 -0.07 -10.22 -14.63
N ILE A 459 -1.26 -9.67 -14.39
CA ILE A 459 -2.53 -10.18 -14.93
C ILE A 459 -3.33 -9.10 -15.69
N HIS A 460 -3.69 -9.37 -16.94
CA HIS A 460 -4.52 -8.51 -17.79
C HIS A 460 -3.98 -7.06 -17.92
N TYR A 461 -2.96 -6.84 -18.75
CA TYR A 461 -2.35 -5.51 -18.96
C TYR A 461 -1.77 -4.84 -17.70
N SER A 462 -1.27 -5.61 -16.74
CA SER A 462 -0.63 -5.09 -15.54
C SER A 462 0.83 -5.54 -15.42
N ILE A 463 1.50 -5.07 -14.38
CA ILE A 463 2.90 -5.36 -14.07
C ILE A 463 2.97 -5.96 -12.66
N GLY A 464 3.38 -7.21 -12.55
CA GLY A 464 3.72 -7.85 -11.28
C GLY A 464 5.23 -7.93 -11.12
N PHE A 465 5.69 -7.79 -9.88
CA PHE A 465 7.12 -7.82 -9.56
C PHE A 465 7.37 -8.42 -8.17
N LEU A 466 8.30 -9.36 -8.09
CA LEU A 466 8.90 -9.81 -6.83
C LEU A 466 10.42 -9.73 -6.97
N GLU A 467 11.08 -9.19 -5.95
CA GLU A 467 12.53 -9.13 -5.82
C GLU A 467 12.93 -9.65 -4.45
N ASP A 468 13.84 -10.61 -4.43
CA ASP A 468 14.59 -11.07 -3.27
C ASP A 468 16.09 -10.92 -3.58
N ASP A 469 16.88 -10.49 -2.61
CA ASP A 469 18.30 -10.19 -2.81
C ASP A 469 19.24 -11.23 -2.19
N GLN A 470 18.83 -11.86 -1.10
CA GLN A 470 19.70 -12.66 -0.25
C GLN A 470 18.87 -13.64 0.55
N GLY A 471 19.16 -14.92 0.44
CA GLY A 471 18.61 -15.86 1.40
C GLY A 471 18.83 -17.31 1.03
N SER A 472 17.91 -18.16 1.41
CA SER A 472 17.81 -19.54 0.93
C SER A 472 16.34 -19.87 1.08
N ASP A 473 15.62 -19.54 0.03
CA ASP A 473 14.24 -19.11 0.10
C ASP A 473 13.31 -20.18 -0.49
N PHE A 474 12.09 -20.17 0.01
CA PHE A 474 11.08 -21.15 -0.36
C PHE A 474 9.88 -20.47 -1.01
N TYR A 475 9.75 -20.65 -2.31
CA TYR A 475 8.65 -20.15 -3.13
C TYR A 475 7.68 -21.29 -3.46
N TYR A 476 6.47 -21.21 -2.92
CA TYR A 476 5.40 -22.17 -3.22
C TYR A 476 4.13 -21.46 -3.65
N SER A 477 3.59 -21.86 -4.80
CA SER A 477 2.21 -21.56 -5.20
C SER A 477 1.49 -22.84 -5.60
N THR A 478 0.21 -22.96 -5.24
CA THR A 478 -0.59 -24.14 -5.62
C THR A 478 -1.00 -24.11 -7.10
N TYR A 479 -1.13 -22.93 -7.70
CA TYR A 479 -1.49 -22.75 -9.09
C TYR A 479 -0.71 -21.57 -9.66
N GLY A 480 -0.41 -21.64 -10.96
CA GLY A 480 -0.05 -20.45 -11.73
C GLY A 480 -1.31 -19.68 -12.14
N PRO A 481 -1.22 -18.38 -12.43
CA PRO A 481 0.03 -17.63 -12.61
C PRO A 481 0.73 -17.26 -11.30
N ALA A 482 2.03 -17.58 -11.21
CA ALA A 482 2.91 -17.26 -10.09
C ALA A 482 4.36 -17.10 -10.58
N GLN A 483 5.34 -16.86 -9.70
CA GLN A 483 6.78 -16.97 -9.99
C GLN A 483 7.23 -16.24 -11.27
N GLY A 484 6.93 -14.95 -11.35
CA GLY A 484 7.30 -14.10 -12.47
C GLY A 484 6.49 -14.37 -13.75
N GLU A 485 5.34 -15.03 -13.66
CA GLU A 485 4.48 -15.26 -14.82
C GLU A 485 3.73 -14.00 -15.28
N GLY A 486 3.77 -13.75 -16.59
CA GLY A 486 2.85 -12.83 -17.24
C GLY A 486 1.62 -13.57 -17.76
N HIS A 487 0.42 -13.06 -17.50
CA HIS A 487 -0.83 -13.56 -18.07
C HIS A 487 -1.70 -12.47 -18.72
N ASP A 488 -2.01 -12.66 -20.01
CA ASP A 488 -2.89 -11.79 -20.82
C ASP A 488 -2.36 -10.36 -21.02
N LEU A 489 -1.36 -10.23 -21.90
CA LEU A 489 -0.77 -8.95 -22.31
C LEU A 489 -0.15 -8.13 -21.17
N SER A 490 0.33 -8.82 -20.13
CA SER A 490 0.94 -8.27 -18.93
C SER A 490 2.42 -8.58 -18.83
N VAL A 491 3.06 -8.11 -17.75
CA VAL A 491 4.44 -8.39 -17.41
C VAL A 491 4.49 -8.99 -16.01
N GLY A 492 5.08 -10.16 -15.86
CA GLY A 492 5.47 -10.71 -14.56
C GLY A 492 7.00 -10.83 -14.49
N ILE A 493 7.58 -10.51 -13.34
CA ILE A 493 9.01 -10.63 -13.10
C ILE A 493 9.22 -11.14 -11.67
N LEU A 494 10.03 -12.17 -11.51
CA LEU A 494 10.63 -12.57 -10.24
C LEU A 494 12.16 -12.48 -10.39
N VAL A 495 12.81 -11.83 -9.45
CA VAL A 495 14.27 -11.77 -9.35
C VAL A 495 14.65 -12.30 -7.97
N ASP A 496 15.40 -13.39 -7.97
CA ASP A 496 16.17 -13.85 -6.82
C ASP A 496 17.65 -13.74 -7.16
N ARG A 497 18.49 -13.27 -6.24
CA ARG A 497 19.89 -12.94 -6.52
C ARG A 497 20.89 -13.88 -5.88
N MET A 498 20.57 -14.50 -4.75
CA MET A 498 21.53 -15.29 -3.98
C MET A 498 20.78 -16.24 -3.04
N GLY A 499 21.11 -17.53 -3.10
CA GLY A 499 20.63 -18.48 -2.11
C GLY A 499 20.74 -19.91 -2.56
N ASP A 500 20.31 -20.87 -1.75
CA ASP A 500 19.99 -22.21 -2.24
C ASP A 500 18.46 -22.34 -2.21
N ASP A 501 17.80 -22.05 -3.32
CA ASP A 501 16.38 -21.71 -3.35
C ASP A 501 15.50 -22.85 -3.88
N SER A 502 14.20 -22.77 -3.57
CA SER A 502 13.22 -23.77 -4.00
C SER A 502 11.96 -23.14 -4.57
N TYR A 503 11.70 -23.42 -5.84
CA TYR A 503 10.57 -22.90 -6.61
C TYR A 503 9.59 -24.02 -6.96
N ILE A 504 8.38 -23.95 -6.43
CA ILE A 504 7.34 -24.97 -6.65
C ILE A 504 6.02 -24.31 -7.06
N THR A 505 5.55 -24.59 -8.27
CA THR A 505 4.22 -24.14 -8.74
C THR A 505 3.62 -25.04 -9.82
N SER A 506 2.31 -24.98 -10.04
CA SER A 506 1.71 -25.40 -11.32
C SER A 506 2.05 -24.36 -12.40
N GLY A 507 2.13 -24.77 -13.66
CA GLY A 507 2.55 -23.92 -14.78
C GLY A 507 4.05 -24.00 -14.95
N GLY A 508 4.78 -23.17 -14.21
CA GLY A 508 6.23 -23.16 -14.14
C GLY A 508 6.74 -21.77 -13.74
N GLN A 509 7.97 -21.44 -14.10
CA GLN A 509 8.61 -20.18 -13.74
C GLN A 509 8.86 -19.30 -14.96
N GLY A 510 8.70 -17.99 -14.82
CA GLY A 510 9.02 -17.03 -15.88
C GLY A 510 8.19 -17.22 -17.17
N ILE A 511 6.92 -17.62 -17.06
CA ILE A 511 6.10 -17.98 -18.24
C ILE A 511 5.40 -16.77 -18.87
N GLY A 512 5.48 -16.69 -20.20
CA GLY A 512 4.73 -15.73 -21.02
C GLY A 512 3.40 -16.28 -21.55
N LEU A 513 2.33 -16.30 -20.73
CA LEU A 513 0.98 -16.71 -21.12
C LEU A 513 0.12 -15.62 -21.80
N PHE A 514 -0.52 -16.00 -22.90
CA PHE A 514 -1.47 -15.16 -23.65
C PHE A 514 -0.86 -13.81 -24.04
N ASN A 515 0.28 -13.89 -24.74
CA ASN A 515 0.97 -12.72 -25.26
C ASN A 515 1.54 -11.80 -24.18
N SER A 516 2.06 -12.37 -23.10
CA SER A 516 2.67 -11.64 -22.01
C SER A 516 4.20 -11.75 -22.04
N VAL A 517 4.86 -11.05 -21.12
CA VAL A 517 6.25 -11.32 -20.73
C VAL A 517 6.25 -11.91 -19.33
N GLY A 518 6.88 -13.07 -19.17
CA GLY A 518 7.28 -13.62 -17.88
C GLY A 518 8.80 -13.72 -17.83
N ILE A 519 9.39 -13.39 -16.69
CA ILE A 519 10.84 -13.46 -16.47
C ILE A 519 11.08 -14.01 -15.06
N LEU A 520 11.83 -15.10 -14.96
CA LEU A 520 12.52 -15.46 -13.73
C LEU A 520 14.02 -15.17 -13.92
N ILE A 521 14.61 -14.47 -12.97
CA ILE A 521 16.06 -14.44 -12.81
C ILE A 521 16.39 -15.08 -11.48
N ASP A 522 17.28 -16.06 -11.53
CA ASP A 522 17.87 -16.69 -10.37
C ASP A 522 19.41 -16.55 -10.50
N GLY A 523 20.03 -15.96 -9.49
CA GLY A 523 21.35 -15.33 -9.59
C GLY A 523 22.54 -16.23 -9.27
N ASP A 524 22.51 -16.92 -8.13
CA ASP A 524 23.59 -17.77 -7.60
C ASP A 524 22.99 -18.77 -6.60
N GLY A 525 23.43 -20.03 -6.62
CA GLY A 525 22.82 -21.08 -5.80
C GLY A 525 22.94 -22.52 -6.31
N ASP A 526 22.57 -23.50 -5.46
CA ASP A 526 22.21 -24.88 -5.87
C ASP A 526 20.70 -25.10 -5.74
N ASP A 527 19.96 -24.61 -6.74
CA ASP A 527 18.51 -24.40 -6.65
C ASP A 527 17.66 -25.57 -7.13
N HIS A 528 16.42 -25.62 -6.63
CA HIS A 528 15.41 -26.58 -7.02
C HIS A 528 14.21 -25.94 -7.72
N TYR A 529 13.96 -26.33 -8.96
CA TYR A 529 12.77 -25.93 -9.72
C TYR A 529 11.84 -27.12 -9.95
N SER A 530 10.57 -26.98 -9.55
CA SER A 530 9.55 -28.00 -9.71
C SER A 530 8.27 -27.42 -10.30
N THR A 531 7.79 -28.05 -11.36
CA THR A 531 6.42 -27.91 -11.86
C THR A 531 5.78 -29.28 -11.98
N TYR A 532 4.47 -29.36 -11.73
CA TYR A 532 3.66 -30.55 -11.94
C TYR A 532 2.67 -30.41 -13.09
N GLU A 533 2.77 -29.33 -13.87
CA GLU A 533 2.04 -29.19 -15.12
C GLU A 533 2.79 -29.91 -16.25
N LYS A 534 2.03 -30.58 -17.13
CA LYS A 534 2.63 -31.48 -18.13
C LYS A 534 3.23 -30.74 -19.32
N ASP A 535 2.59 -29.66 -19.74
CA ASP A 535 2.84 -29.00 -21.03
C ASP A 535 3.48 -27.60 -20.88
N LEU A 536 3.76 -27.19 -19.64
CA LEU A 536 4.41 -25.93 -19.28
C LEU A 536 5.56 -26.21 -18.30
N GLY A 537 6.56 -25.33 -18.31
CA GLY A 537 7.72 -25.35 -17.43
C GLY A 537 8.49 -24.04 -17.51
N GLN A 538 9.78 -24.06 -17.17
CA GLN A 538 10.62 -22.86 -17.11
C GLN A 538 10.69 -22.14 -18.46
N GLY A 539 10.52 -20.81 -18.45
CA GLY A 539 10.63 -19.95 -19.63
C GLY A 539 9.62 -20.26 -20.74
N SER A 540 8.52 -20.95 -20.41
CA SER A 540 7.53 -21.33 -21.41
C SER A 540 6.74 -20.14 -21.93
N ALA A 541 6.16 -20.27 -23.12
CA ALA A 541 5.20 -19.29 -23.65
C ALA A 541 4.19 -19.99 -24.56
N ASN A 542 3.02 -19.36 -24.76
CA ASN A 542 2.00 -19.90 -25.67
C ASN A 542 1.65 -18.96 -26.81
N TRP A 543 1.24 -19.55 -27.94
CA TRP A 543 0.76 -18.81 -29.10
C TRP A 543 -0.75 -18.55 -28.99
N ARG A 544 -1.12 -17.28 -28.90
CA ARG A 544 -2.52 -16.84 -28.80
C ARG A 544 -2.72 -15.53 -29.55
N ARG A 545 -3.94 -15.30 -30.05
CA ARG A 545 -4.37 -14.04 -30.71
C ARG A 545 -3.46 -13.54 -31.85
N GLY A 546 -2.67 -14.43 -32.46
CA GLY A 546 -1.82 -14.12 -33.62
C GLY A 546 -0.39 -13.70 -33.29
N PHE A 547 0.06 -13.81 -32.05
CA PHE A 547 1.45 -13.59 -31.63
C PHE A 547 1.83 -14.53 -30.48
N GLY A 548 3.11 -14.60 -30.12
CA GLY A 548 3.59 -15.34 -28.93
C GLY A 548 3.60 -14.46 -27.69
N GLY A 549 3.81 -15.08 -26.52
CA GLY A 549 4.42 -14.41 -25.37
C GLY A 549 5.92 -14.62 -25.36
N VAL A 550 6.59 -14.06 -24.36
CA VAL A 550 8.01 -14.30 -24.06
C VAL A 550 8.09 -14.84 -22.65
N GLY A 551 8.69 -16.02 -22.49
CA GLY A 551 9.08 -16.55 -21.19
C GLY A 551 10.61 -16.64 -21.15
N LEU A 552 11.20 -16.25 -20.03
CA LEU A 552 12.65 -16.28 -19.78
C LEU A 552 12.93 -16.96 -18.45
#